data_AF-A0A9P7BJQ2-F1
#
_entry.id   AF-A0A9P7BJQ2-F1
#
_cell.length_a   1.000
_cell.length_b   1.000
_cell.length_c   1.000
_cell.angle_alpha   90.00
_cell.angle_beta   90.00
_cell.angle_gamma   90.00
#
_symmetry.space_group_name_H-M   'P 1'
#
loop_
_entity.id
_entity.type
_entity.pdbx_description
1 polymer ?
#
loop_
_entity_poly.entity_id
_entity_poly.type
_entity_poly.pdbx_seq_one_letter_code
_entity_poly.pdbx_strand_id
1 'polypeptide(L)'
;MDRALLELQLDKEELYNSFSRTIESVNVVISTYVDEALGDCQVYPEKGTVAFASGLHGWGFTLRQFANRYAKKFGVDKEKMMTKLWGNNFFNPKTKKWTTKDRDADGKPLERAFNMFVLDPIYRIFDSIMNFKKEQTATLLEKLEINLNTDEKDLDGKALLKVVMRKSR
;
A
#
# COMPACT_ATOMS: atom_id res chain seq x y z
N MET A 1 -3.09 11.45 -0.60
CA MET A 1 -1.82 10.70 -0.63
C MET A 1 -0.64 11.54 -1.10
N ASP A 2 -0.75 12.28 -2.18
CA ASP A 2 0.42 12.95 -2.80
C ASP A 2 1.06 14.00 -1.90
N ARG A 3 0.24 14.82 -1.22
CA ARG A 3 0.75 15.78 -0.25
C ARG A 3 1.52 15.11 0.90
N ALA A 4 1.07 13.94 1.35
CA ALA A 4 1.77 13.19 2.39
C ALA A 4 3.12 12.64 1.91
N LEU A 5 3.18 12.17 0.66
CA LEU A 5 4.37 11.54 0.07
C LEU A 5 5.40 12.55 -0.45
N LEU A 6 4.95 13.64 -1.06
CA LEU A 6 5.80 14.61 -1.76
C LEU A 6 6.05 15.89 -0.98
N GLU A 7 5.06 16.38 -0.23
CA GLU A 7 5.17 17.68 0.46
C GLU A 7 5.55 17.51 1.93
N LEU A 8 4.92 16.55 2.62
CA LEU A 8 5.08 16.39 4.07
C LEU A 8 6.16 15.37 4.45
N GLN A 9 6.63 14.56 3.49
CA GLN A 9 7.58 13.45 3.72
C GLN A 9 7.25 12.65 4.98
N LEU A 10 5.96 12.40 5.23
CA LEU A 10 5.52 11.71 6.44
C LEU A 10 6.15 10.33 6.50
N ASP A 11 6.49 9.90 7.71
CA ASP A 11 6.94 8.54 7.90
C ASP A 11 5.81 7.56 7.56
N LYS A 12 6.16 6.35 7.11
CA LYS A 12 5.20 5.34 6.67
C LYS A 12 4.19 5.02 7.77
N GLU A 13 4.64 4.99 9.02
CA GLU A 13 3.78 4.69 10.17
C GLU A 13 2.81 5.85 10.48
N GLU A 14 3.24 7.10 10.33
CA GLU A 14 2.36 8.27 10.46
C GLU A 14 1.29 8.28 9.37
N LEU A 15 1.68 7.95 8.13
CA LEU A 15 0.76 7.85 7.01
C LEU A 15 -0.26 6.72 7.21
N TYR A 16 0.18 5.55 7.67
CA TYR A 16 -0.71 4.45 8.05
C TYR A 16 -1.69 4.86 9.14
N ASN A 17 -1.22 5.50 10.21
CA ASN A 17 -2.06 5.94 11.31
C ASN A 17 -3.09 6.98 10.85
N SER A 18 -2.72 7.88 9.94
CA SER A 18 -3.63 8.83 9.31
C SER A 18 -4.74 8.12 8.51
N PHE A 19 -4.39 7.09 7.74
CA PHE A 19 -5.38 6.27 7.05
C PHE A 19 -6.29 5.52 8.01
N SER A 20 -5.74 4.86 9.05
CA SER A 20 -6.54 4.13 10.04
C SER A 20 -7.56 5.04 10.72
N ARG A 21 -7.12 6.23 11.18
CA ARG A 21 -8.02 7.23 11.79
C ARG A 21 -9.11 7.71 10.85
N THR A 22 -8.78 7.89 9.57
CA THR A 22 -9.76 8.32 8.56
C THR A 22 -10.82 7.23 8.34
N ILE A 23 -10.39 5.97 8.22
CA ILE A 23 -11.29 4.82 8.03
C ILE A 23 -12.18 4.63 9.28
N GLU A 24 -11.60 4.74 10.48
CA GLU A 24 -12.33 4.69 11.74
C GLU A 24 -13.38 5.81 11.82
N SER A 25 -13.01 7.05 11.48
CA SER A 25 -13.94 8.17 11.48
C SER A 25 -15.10 7.96 10.50
N VAL A 26 -14.84 7.40 9.32
CA VAL A 26 -15.90 7.03 8.35
C VAL A 26 -16.82 5.95 8.94
N ASN A 27 -16.26 4.92 9.57
CA ASN A 27 -17.05 3.87 10.22
C ASN A 27 -17.89 4.37 11.39
N VAL A 28 -17.41 5.37 12.14
CA VAL A 28 -18.20 6.05 13.18
C VAL A 28 -19.42 6.72 12.56
N VAL A 29 -19.25 7.47 11.47
CA VAL A 29 -20.39 8.11 10.78
C VAL A 29 -21.36 7.06 10.21
N ILE A 30 -20.86 5.98 9.60
CA ILE A 30 -21.73 4.90 9.12
C ILE A 30 -22.53 4.29 10.28
N SER A 31 -21.90 4.13 11.46
CA SER A 31 -22.56 3.56 12.64
C SER A 31 -23.72 4.39 13.18
N THR A 32 -23.78 5.69 12.89
CA THR A 32 -24.90 6.54 13.32
C THR A 32 -26.15 6.41 12.44
N TYR A 33 -26.04 5.76 11.28
CA TYR A 33 -27.12 5.60 10.29
C TYR A 33 -27.40 4.13 9.96
N VAL A 34 -27.13 3.22 10.91
CA VAL A 34 -27.34 1.78 10.70
C VAL A 34 -28.84 1.48 10.59
N ASP A 35 -29.19 0.78 9.52
CA ASP A 35 -30.51 0.18 9.29
C ASP A 35 -30.33 -1.33 9.16
N GLU A 36 -31.12 -2.12 9.88
CA GLU A 36 -31.06 -3.59 9.83
C GLU A 36 -31.31 -4.13 8.41
N ALA A 37 -32.06 -3.41 7.58
CA ALA A 37 -32.31 -3.80 6.18
C ALA A 37 -31.07 -3.65 5.28
N LEU A 38 -30.10 -2.79 5.66
CA LEU A 38 -28.89 -2.53 4.89
C LEU A 38 -27.71 -3.46 5.25
N GLY A 39 -27.75 -4.11 6.41
CA GLY A 39 -26.67 -4.99 6.88
C GLY A 39 -25.37 -4.25 7.25
N ASP A 40 -24.22 -4.95 7.23
CA ASP A 40 -22.91 -4.38 7.55
C ASP A 40 -22.41 -3.43 6.44
N CYS A 41 -22.64 -2.14 6.64
CA CYS A 41 -22.19 -1.07 5.74
C CYS A 41 -20.78 -0.56 6.04
N GLN A 42 -20.09 -1.11 7.06
CA GLN A 42 -18.78 -0.59 7.46
C GLN A 42 -17.69 -0.92 6.43
N VAL A 43 -16.68 -0.06 6.39
CA VAL A 43 -15.56 -0.17 5.46
C VAL A 43 -14.32 -0.73 6.14
N TYR A 44 -13.67 -1.68 5.46
CA TYR A 44 -12.61 -2.53 5.97
C TYR A 44 -11.57 -2.73 4.86
N PRO A 45 -10.36 -2.17 4.99
CA PRO A 45 -9.29 -2.39 4.02
C PRO A 45 -8.96 -3.87 3.86
N GLU A 46 -8.95 -4.63 4.95
CA GLU A 46 -8.68 -6.07 4.97
C GLU A 46 -9.76 -6.93 4.30
N LYS A 47 -10.98 -6.40 4.11
CA LYS A 47 -12.02 -7.02 3.26
C LYS A 47 -12.01 -6.46 1.83
N GLY A 48 -11.11 -5.52 1.56
CA GLY A 48 -10.93 -4.84 0.28
C GLY A 48 -12.06 -3.86 -0.08
N THR A 49 -12.85 -3.39 0.89
CA THR A 49 -13.91 -2.39 0.65
C THR A 49 -13.37 -0.96 0.64
N VAL A 50 -12.08 -0.77 0.94
CA VAL A 50 -11.38 0.52 0.87
C VAL A 50 -10.38 0.54 -0.28
N ALA A 51 -10.39 1.64 -1.04
CA ALA A 51 -9.38 1.97 -2.04
C ALA A 51 -8.58 3.20 -1.58
N PHE A 52 -7.27 3.15 -1.74
CA PHE A 52 -6.37 4.26 -1.46
C PHE A 52 -6.04 4.95 -2.77
N ALA A 53 -6.39 6.22 -2.90
CA ALA A 53 -6.20 6.94 -4.15
C ALA A 53 -5.61 8.35 -3.96
N SER A 54 -5.12 8.87 -5.07
CA SER A 54 -4.57 10.18 -5.29
C SER A 54 -5.29 10.82 -6.46
N GLY A 55 -6.02 11.91 -6.18
CA GLY A 55 -6.68 12.68 -7.23
C GLY A 55 -5.70 13.45 -8.09
N LEU A 56 -4.63 14.00 -7.50
CA LEU A 56 -3.68 14.89 -8.19
C LEU A 56 -2.84 14.14 -9.23
N HIS A 57 -2.42 12.91 -8.91
CA HIS A 57 -1.62 12.08 -9.80
C HIS A 57 -2.44 10.96 -10.46
N GLY A 58 -3.74 10.90 -10.18
CA GLY A 58 -4.69 10.04 -10.91
C GLY A 58 -4.45 8.55 -10.71
N TRP A 59 -3.96 8.14 -9.54
CA TRP A 59 -3.69 6.75 -9.21
C TRP A 59 -4.48 6.27 -8.01
N GLY A 60 -4.62 4.96 -7.89
CA GLY A 60 -5.21 4.35 -6.71
C GLY A 60 -5.05 2.86 -6.73
N PHE A 61 -5.03 2.28 -5.54
CA PHE A 61 -4.86 0.86 -5.33
C PHE A 61 -5.81 0.35 -4.26
N THR A 62 -6.04 -0.95 -4.29
CA THR A 62 -6.69 -1.68 -3.19
C THR A 62 -5.72 -2.71 -2.65
N LEU A 63 -5.95 -3.17 -1.41
CA LEU A 63 -5.15 -4.27 -0.87
C LEU A 63 -5.28 -5.57 -1.69
N ARG A 64 -6.34 -5.72 -2.49
CA ARG A 64 -6.57 -6.90 -3.33
C ARG A 64 -5.45 -7.09 -4.36
N GLN A 65 -4.92 -6.01 -4.94
CA GLN A 65 -3.85 -6.06 -5.94
C GLN A 65 -2.54 -6.55 -5.32
N PHE A 66 -2.15 -5.98 -4.17
CA PHE A 66 -0.97 -6.40 -3.43
C PHE A 66 -1.13 -7.82 -2.86
N ALA A 67 -2.31 -8.16 -2.34
CA ALA A 67 -2.61 -9.50 -1.84
C ALA A 67 -2.45 -10.55 -2.94
N ASN A 68 -2.95 -10.32 -4.16
CA ASN A 68 -2.78 -11.23 -5.29
C ASN A 68 -1.29 -11.51 -5.59
N ARG A 69 -0.46 -10.46 -5.60
CA ARG A 69 0.97 -10.59 -5.89
C ARG A 69 1.71 -11.34 -4.78
N TYR A 70 1.48 -10.96 -3.53
CA TYR A 70 2.19 -11.56 -2.41
C TYR A 70 1.66 -12.94 -2.03
N ALA A 71 0.38 -13.24 -2.26
CA ALA A 71 -0.19 -14.57 -2.10
C ALA A 71 0.58 -15.62 -2.93
N LYS A 72 0.84 -15.33 -4.21
CA LYS A 72 1.65 -16.18 -5.09
C LYS A 72 3.08 -16.34 -4.56
N LYS A 73 3.69 -15.25 -4.08
CA LYS A 73 5.08 -15.24 -3.58
C LYS A 73 5.27 -16.03 -2.29
N PHE A 74 4.30 -15.96 -1.37
CA PHE A 74 4.35 -16.63 -0.07
C PHE A 74 3.64 -17.98 -0.05
N GLY A 75 2.97 -18.38 -1.14
CA GLY A 75 2.20 -19.62 -1.21
C GLY A 75 1.01 -19.64 -0.24
N VAL A 76 0.42 -18.47 0.04
CA VAL A 76 -0.74 -18.31 0.92
C VAL A 76 -1.95 -17.88 0.12
N ASP A 77 -3.14 -18.20 0.63
CA ASP A 77 -4.39 -17.75 0.06
C ASP A 77 -4.48 -16.21 0.01
N LYS A 78 -5.14 -15.68 -1.03
CA LYS A 78 -5.29 -14.24 -1.27
C LYS A 78 -6.04 -13.55 -0.14
N GLU A 79 -7.14 -14.12 0.33
CA GLU A 79 -7.95 -13.51 1.39
C GLU A 79 -7.18 -13.49 2.70
N LYS A 80 -6.48 -14.60 3.01
CA LYS A 80 -5.56 -14.65 4.15
C LYS A 80 -4.45 -13.60 4.02
N MET A 81 -3.85 -13.44 2.85
CA MET A 81 -2.82 -12.42 2.63
C MET A 81 -3.38 -11.00 2.82
N MET A 82 -4.59 -10.74 2.32
CA MET A 82 -5.25 -9.43 2.45
C MET A 82 -5.47 -9.04 3.92
N THR A 83 -5.91 -9.97 4.75
CA THR A 83 -6.05 -9.74 6.22
C THR A 83 -4.73 -9.47 6.92
N LYS A 84 -3.61 -9.95 6.36
CA LYS A 84 -2.26 -9.73 6.89
C LYS A 84 -1.63 -8.41 6.46
N LEU A 85 -2.13 -7.79 5.40
CA LEU A 85 -1.60 -6.53 4.86
C LEU A 85 -2.13 -5.29 5.57
N TRP A 86 -3.11 -5.41 6.47
CA TRP A 86 -3.68 -4.30 7.23
C TRP A 86 -3.69 -4.59 8.74
N GLY A 87 -3.86 -3.56 9.57
CA GLY A 87 -3.95 -3.71 11.01
C GLY A 87 -2.61 -3.92 11.70
N ASN A 88 -2.65 -4.44 12.92
CA ASN A 88 -1.48 -4.81 13.73
C ASN A 88 -0.90 -6.15 13.29
N ASN A 89 -0.52 -6.23 12.02
CA ASN A 89 0.22 -7.35 11.44
C ASN A 89 1.62 -6.89 11.07
N PHE A 90 2.61 -7.68 11.45
CA PHE A 90 4.03 -7.43 11.23
C PHE A 90 4.65 -8.68 10.62
N PHE A 91 5.63 -8.48 9.74
CA PHE A 91 6.36 -9.57 9.11
C PHE A 91 7.84 -9.46 9.45
N ASN A 92 8.41 -10.53 9.98
CA ASN A 92 9.84 -10.59 10.24
C ASN A 92 10.55 -11.18 9.01
N PRO A 93 11.34 -10.40 8.26
CA PRO A 93 12.01 -10.88 7.05
C PRO A 93 13.12 -11.90 7.34
N LYS A 94 13.68 -11.93 8.55
CA LYS A 94 14.72 -12.88 8.95
C LYS A 94 14.14 -14.26 9.22
N THR A 95 13.05 -14.32 9.98
CA THR A 95 12.40 -15.59 10.34
C THR A 95 11.32 -16.01 9.34
N LYS A 96 10.92 -15.09 8.45
CA LYS A 96 9.79 -15.22 7.50
C LYS A 96 8.47 -15.54 8.20
N LYS A 97 8.31 -15.10 9.46
CA LYS A 97 7.11 -15.34 10.27
C LYS A 97 6.28 -14.06 10.41
N TRP A 98 4.97 -14.26 10.42
CA TRP A 98 3.99 -13.24 10.78
C TRP A 98 3.83 -13.17 12.29
N THR A 99 3.66 -11.96 12.81
CA THR A 99 3.37 -11.70 14.23
C THR A 99 2.44 -10.52 14.35
N THR A 100 1.70 -10.45 15.46
CA THR A 100 0.88 -9.27 15.81
C THR A 100 1.59 -8.35 16.78
N LYS A 101 2.82 -8.72 17.20
CA LYS A 101 3.69 -7.89 18.03
C LYS A 101 4.54 -6.99 17.15
N ASP A 102 4.67 -5.74 17.56
CA ASP A 102 5.50 -4.70 16.95
C ASP A 102 7.01 -4.94 17.15
N ARG A 103 7.40 -6.01 17.86
CA ARG A 103 8.78 -6.38 18.12
C ARG A 103 9.04 -7.86 17.87
N ASP A 104 10.26 -8.18 17.45
CA ASP A 104 10.73 -9.55 17.32
C ASP A 104 11.14 -10.16 18.68
N ALA A 105 11.60 -11.42 18.66
CA ALA A 105 12.04 -12.14 19.86
C ALA A 105 13.29 -11.50 20.51
N ASP A 106 14.07 -10.72 19.75
CA ASP A 106 15.24 -9.98 20.22
C ASP A 106 14.89 -8.55 20.67
N GLY A 107 13.60 -8.20 20.71
CA GLY A 107 13.10 -6.88 21.09
C GLY A 107 13.28 -5.79 20.04
N LYS A 108 13.69 -6.13 18.81
CA LYS A 108 13.86 -5.17 17.71
C LYS A 108 12.51 -4.80 17.11
N PRO A 109 12.30 -3.51 16.78
CA PRO A 109 11.06 -3.06 16.17
C PRO A 109 10.88 -3.72 14.81
N LEU A 110 9.65 -4.20 14.57
CA LEU A 110 9.22 -4.74 13.29
C LEU A 110 8.41 -3.69 12.55
N GLU A 111 8.67 -3.59 11.25
CA GLU A 111 7.86 -2.74 10.38
C GLU A 111 6.51 -3.41 10.13
N ARG A 112 5.45 -2.60 10.21
CA ARG A 112 4.09 -3.04 9.90
C ARG A 112 4.03 -3.59 8.49
N ALA A 113 3.23 -4.63 8.29
CA ALA A 113 3.08 -5.30 7.01
C ALA A 113 2.62 -4.34 5.90
N PHE A 114 1.66 -3.44 6.19
CA PHE A 114 1.24 -2.41 5.25
C PHE A 114 2.42 -1.52 4.82
N ASN A 115 3.22 -1.06 5.79
CA ASN A 115 4.35 -0.18 5.51
C ASN A 115 5.39 -0.88 4.66
N MET A 116 5.74 -2.13 4.99
CA MET A 116 6.79 -2.87 4.30
C MET A 116 6.36 -3.41 2.93
N PHE A 117 5.11 -3.85 2.76
CA PHE A 117 4.65 -4.49 1.52
C PHE A 117 3.88 -3.55 0.59
N VAL A 118 3.32 -2.45 1.09
CA VAL A 118 2.52 -1.52 0.29
C VAL A 118 3.21 -0.17 0.19
N LEU A 119 3.51 0.49 1.31
CA LEU A 119 4.11 1.82 1.28
C LEU A 119 5.56 1.80 0.80
N ASP A 120 6.40 0.86 1.24
CA ASP A 120 7.82 0.82 0.88
C ASP A 120 8.05 0.73 -0.64
N PRO A 121 7.37 -0.17 -1.40
CA PRO A 121 7.44 -0.13 -2.86
C PRO A 121 6.97 1.21 -3.46
N ILE A 122 5.90 1.81 -2.93
CA ILE A 122 5.38 3.09 -3.42
C ILE A 122 6.43 4.19 -3.20
N TYR A 123 6.94 4.35 -1.98
CA TYR A 123 7.97 5.34 -1.65
C TYR A 123 9.23 5.15 -2.49
N ARG A 124 9.67 3.91 -2.71
CA ARG A 124 10.82 3.61 -3.56
C ARG A 124 10.60 3.99 -5.02
N ILE A 125 9.41 3.76 -5.58
CA ILE A 125 9.07 4.21 -6.94
C ILE A 125 9.11 5.73 -7.01
N PHE A 126 8.47 6.40 -6.05
CA PHE A 126 8.46 7.86 -5.97
C PHE A 126 9.88 8.43 -5.89
N ASP A 127 10.71 7.92 -4.97
CA ASP A 127 12.11 8.33 -4.81
C ASP A 127 12.93 8.08 -6.08
N SER A 128 12.80 6.88 -6.67
CA SER A 128 13.59 6.50 -7.84
C SER A 128 13.23 7.34 -9.06
N ILE A 129 11.94 7.68 -9.25
CA ILE A 129 11.49 8.53 -10.35
C ILE A 129 11.85 10.00 -10.12
N MET A 130 11.64 10.53 -8.91
CA MET A 130 11.92 11.93 -8.59
C MET A 130 13.41 12.25 -8.57
N ASN A 131 14.26 11.28 -8.20
CA ASN A 131 15.72 11.40 -8.19
C ASN A 131 16.39 10.80 -9.44
N PHE A 132 15.63 10.56 -10.52
CA PHE A 132 16.14 10.09 -11.82
C PHE A 132 16.99 8.80 -11.77
N LYS A 133 16.71 7.90 -10.81
CA LYS A 133 17.40 6.61 -10.64
C LYS A 133 16.84 5.57 -11.62
N LYS A 134 17.08 5.74 -12.93
CA LYS A 134 16.46 4.95 -14.01
C LYS A 134 16.61 3.43 -13.85
N GLU A 135 17.77 2.93 -13.42
CA GLU A 135 17.99 1.49 -13.20
C GLU A 135 17.17 0.92 -12.03
N GLN A 136 17.08 1.66 -10.91
CA GLN A 136 16.28 1.26 -9.76
C GLN A 136 14.80 1.29 -10.11
N THR A 137 14.35 2.32 -10.82
CA THR A 137 12.98 2.41 -11.34
C THR A 137 12.67 1.19 -12.20
N ALA A 138 13.50 0.86 -13.20
CA ALA A 138 13.28 -0.30 -14.06
C ALA A 138 13.16 -1.62 -13.27
N THR A 139 14.07 -1.84 -12.31
CA THR A 139 14.05 -3.03 -11.44
C THR A 139 12.79 -3.11 -10.57
N LEU A 140 12.31 -1.96 -10.07
CA LEU A 140 11.09 -1.90 -9.27
C LEU A 140 9.85 -2.14 -10.12
N LEU A 141 9.80 -1.57 -11.32
CA LEU A 141 8.70 -1.79 -12.27
C LEU A 141 8.59 -3.26 -12.65
N GLU A 142 9.71 -3.93 -12.92
CA GLU A 142 9.73 -5.36 -13.21
C GLU A 142 9.27 -6.21 -12.02
N LYS A 143 9.75 -5.92 -10.80
CA LYS A 143 9.28 -6.60 -9.57
C LYS A 143 7.80 -6.38 -9.29
N LEU A 144 7.27 -5.25 -9.76
CA LEU A 144 5.87 -4.90 -9.66
C LEU A 144 5.09 -5.28 -10.92
N GLU A 145 5.69 -6.03 -11.85
CA GLU A 145 5.06 -6.49 -13.09
C GLU A 145 4.39 -5.36 -13.90
N ILE A 146 4.95 -4.14 -13.83
CA ILE A 146 4.44 -2.96 -14.54
C ILE A 146 5.25 -2.80 -15.84
N ASN A 147 4.59 -3.06 -16.98
CA ASN A 147 5.21 -2.90 -18.29
C ASN A 147 4.98 -1.51 -18.88
N LEU A 148 6.07 -0.77 -19.09
CA LEU A 148 6.08 0.50 -19.81
C LEU A 148 6.40 0.30 -21.30
N ASN A 149 5.69 1.00 -22.17
CA ASN A 149 5.97 1.09 -23.59
C ASN A 149 7.21 1.98 -23.83
N THR A 150 7.79 1.93 -25.03
CA THR A 150 8.99 2.72 -25.38
C THR A 150 8.81 4.20 -25.09
N ASP A 151 7.72 4.80 -25.56
CA ASP A 151 7.40 6.23 -25.35
C ASP A 151 7.20 6.59 -23.87
N GLU A 152 6.75 5.63 -23.05
CA GLU A 152 6.54 5.83 -21.62
C GLU A 152 7.85 5.74 -20.83
N LYS A 153 8.85 5.02 -21.32
CA LYS A 153 10.19 4.93 -20.70
C LYS A 153 11.00 6.20 -20.90
N ASP A 154 10.69 6.97 -21.93
CA ASP A 154 11.32 8.26 -22.20
C ASP A 154 10.71 9.41 -21.37
N LEU A 155 9.60 9.17 -20.69
CA LEU A 155 9.04 10.11 -19.73
C LEU A 155 9.92 10.18 -18.48
N ASP A 156 10.00 11.36 -17.87
CA ASP A 156 10.77 11.59 -16.66
C ASP A 156 9.93 12.35 -15.59
N GLY A 157 10.37 12.26 -14.34
CA GLY A 157 9.76 12.94 -13.20
C GLY A 157 8.26 12.66 -13.03
N LYS A 158 7.46 13.71 -12.84
CA LYS A 158 6.01 13.59 -12.56
C LYS A 158 5.22 12.92 -13.69
N ALA A 159 5.67 13.02 -14.94
CA ALA A 159 5.00 12.41 -16.08
C ALA A 159 5.14 10.87 -16.05
N LEU A 160 6.37 10.39 -15.81
CA LEU A 160 6.65 8.96 -15.66
C LEU A 160 5.90 8.37 -14.46
N LEU A 161 5.93 9.06 -13.31
CA LEU A 161 5.24 8.64 -12.10
C LEU A 161 3.74 8.42 -12.36
N LYS A 162 3.11 9.34 -13.07
CA LYS A 162 1.68 9.25 -13.42
C LYS A 162 1.38 8.02 -14.28
N VAL A 163 2.23 7.69 -15.24
CA VAL A 163 2.05 6.51 -16.10
C VAL A 163 2.25 5.21 -15.31
N VAL A 164 3.34 5.12 -14.55
CA VAL A 164 3.66 3.97 -13.70
C VAL A 164 2.52 3.66 -12.74
N MET A 165 2.02 4.68 -12.05
CA MET A 165 0.96 4.53 -11.06
C MET A 165 -0.42 4.29 -11.69
N ARG A 166 -0.61 4.60 -12.97
CA ARG A 166 -1.83 4.24 -13.72
C ARG A 166 -1.81 2.78 -14.17
N LYS A 167 -0.63 2.27 -14.53
CA LYS A 167 -0.42 0.88 -14.96
C LYS A 167 -0.28 -0.12 -13.81
N SER A 168 -0.18 0.34 -12.57
CA SER A 168 -0.22 -0.53 -11.38
C SER A 168 -1.62 -1.00 -10.97
N ARG A 169 -2.65 -0.74 -11.80
CA ARG A 169 -4.04 -1.19 -11.59
C ARG A 169 -4.24 -2.66 -11.88
#